data_AF-A0A1Q6DRW5-F1
#
_entry.id   AF-A0A1Q6DRW5-F1
#
_cell.length_a   1.000
_cell.length_b   1.000
_cell.length_c   1.000
_cell.angle_alpha   90.00
_cell.angle_beta   90.00
_cell.angle_gamma   90.00
#
_symmetry.space_group_name_H-M   'P 1'
#
loop_
_entity.id
_entity.type
_entity.pdbx_description
1 polymer ?
#
loop_
_entity_poly.entity_id
_entity_poly.type
_entity_poly.pdbx_seq_one_letter_code
_entity_poly.pdbx_strand_id
1 'polypeptide(L)'
;WTKIQLQSHNKKEAEYEKLPYASIRKLLRQAKEKAKLDKKVTITKFRHSRATDLAKKGFTSSQLCSWLGWVQGSDMPQVYIHLAGRDVDDAYKKIHGIEEKEENKEPQMTPRTCVKCGYKEIPPTKDICPNCMTLLNENKRNNLEEKAELIEQIKEIDKEVIEKLKKIDKKTLEKS
;
A
#
# COMPACT_ATOMS: atom_id res chain seq x y z
N TRP A 1 4.54 -11.86 -21.07
CA TRP A 1 4.02 -12.87 -20.13
C TRP A 1 5.16 -13.76 -19.69
N THR A 2 6.10 -13.14 -18.98
CA THR A 2 7.31 -13.77 -18.47
C THR A 2 6.92 -14.82 -17.46
N LYS A 3 7.51 -16.02 -17.56
CA LYS A 3 7.49 -17.01 -16.48
C LYS A 3 7.98 -16.30 -15.21
N ILE A 4 7.07 -16.04 -14.27
CA ILE A 4 7.45 -15.52 -12.96
C ILE A 4 8.16 -16.67 -12.26
N GLN A 5 9.50 -16.68 -12.28
CA GLN A 5 10.28 -17.59 -11.48
C GLN A 5 10.34 -17.04 -10.06
N LEU A 6 9.50 -17.57 -9.18
CA LEU A 6 9.61 -17.33 -7.74
C LEU A 6 10.54 -18.39 -7.14
N GLN A 7 11.56 -17.94 -6.42
CA GLN A 7 12.46 -18.82 -5.68
C GLN A 7 11.70 -19.42 -4.48
N SER A 8 11.24 -20.67 -4.63
CA SER A 8 10.73 -21.47 -3.51
C SER A 8 11.93 -21.99 -2.70
N HIS A 9 12.00 -21.63 -1.42
CA HIS A 9 12.97 -22.16 -0.45
C HIS A 9 12.68 -23.62 -0.03
N ASN A 10 11.64 -24.27 -0.58
CA ASN A 10 11.31 -25.65 -0.27
C ASN A 10 11.17 -26.48 -1.55
N LYS A 11 12.05 -27.48 -1.66
CA LYS A 11 12.36 -28.29 -2.84
C LYS A 11 11.29 -29.38 -3.07
N LYS A 12 10.02 -28.99 -3.18
CA LYS A 12 8.96 -29.81 -3.76
C LYS A 12 8.38 -29.01 -4.91
N GLU A 13 8.57 -29.51 -6.13
CA GLU A 13 8.00 -28.94 -7.35
C GLU A 13 6.48 -29.01 -7.23
N ALA A 14 5.87 -27.96 -6.67
CA ALA A 14 4.43 -27.81 -6.69
C ALA A 14 4.04 -27.57 -8.16
N GLU A 15 3.42 -28.56 -8.78
CA GLU A 15 2.83 -28.42 -10.10
C GLU A 15 1.62 -27.48 -9.98
N TYR A 16 1.81 -26.21 -10.35
CA TYR A 16 0.77 -25.21 -10.24
C TYR A 16 -0.21 -25.33 -11.41
N GLU A 17 -1.38 -25.91 -11.14
CA GLU A 17 -2.47 -25.96 -12.11
C GLU A 17 -3.21 -24.61 -12.21
N LYS A 18 -3.77 -24.32 -13.39
CA LYS A 18 -4.60 -23.13 -13.60
C LYS A 18 -5.82 -23.18 -12.67
N LEU A 19 -6.05 -22.10 -11.93
CA LEU A 19 -7.26 -21.98 -11.12
C LEU A 19 -8.51 -22.09 -12.01
N PRO A 20 -9.46 -22.97 -11.69
CA PRO A 20 -10.68 -23.07 -12.47
C PRO A 20 -11.52 -21.80 -12.31
N TYR A 21 -12.28 -21.45 -13.35
CA TYR A 21 -13.08 -20.22 -13.40
C TYR A 21 -14.04 -20.07 -12.20
N ALA A 22 -14.61 -21.18 -11.75
CA ALA A 22 -15.49 -21.22 -10.58
C ALA A 22 -14.78 -20.75 -9.29
N SER A 23 -13.52 -21.14 -9.09
CA SER A 23 -12.72 -20.73 -7.93
C SER A 23 -12.43 -19.24 -7.95
N ILE A 24 -12.09 -18.67 -9.12
CA ILE A 24 -11.88 -17.22 -9.27
C ILE A 24 -13.17 -16.46 -8.95
N ARG A 25 -14.31 -16.95 -9.45
CA ARG A 25 -15.62 -16.34 -9.16
C ARG A 25 -15.98 -16.39 -7.67
N LYS A 26 -15.69 -17.52 -7.00
CA LYS A 26 -15.90 -17.67 -5.55
C LYS A 26 -15.02 -16.70 -4.76
N LEU A 27 -13.75 -16.59 -5.12
CA LEU A 27 -12.80 -15.65 -4.49
C LEU A 27 -13.29 -14.20 -4.61
N LEU A 28 -13.73 -13.79 -5.80
CA LEU A 28 -14.27 -12.45 -6.03
C LEU A 28 -15.56 -12.18 -5.24
N ARG A 29 -16.42 -13.20 -5.05
CA ARG A 29 -17.62 -13.06 -4.21
C ARG A 29 -17.26 -12.83 -2.75
N GLN A 30 -16.34 -13.61 -2.21
CA GLN A 30 -15.86 -13.44 -0.84
C GLN A 30 -15.19 -12.07 -0.64
N ALA A 31 -14.40 -11.61 -1.60
CA ALA A 31 -13.81 -10.27 -1.57
C ALA A 31 -14.88 -9.17 -1.60
N LYS A 32 -15.94 -9.33 -2.41
CA LYS A 32 -17.09 -8.42 -2.47
C LYS A 32 -17.79 -8.31 -1.12
N GLU A 33 -18.05 -9.45 -0.47
CA GLU A 33 -18.71 -9.52 0.85
C GLU A 33 -17.86 -8.82 1.93
N LYS A 34 -16.55 -9.10 1.97
CA LYS A 34 -15.62 -8.44 2.90
C LYS A 34 -15.54 -6.93 2.68
N ALA A 35 -15.56 -6.50 1.42
CA ALA A 35 -15.52 -5.08 1.06
C ALA A 35 -16.89 -4.38 1.17
N LYS A 36 -17.97 -5.08 1.54
CA LYS A 36 -19.34 -4.55 1.65
C LYS A 36 -19.80 -3.76 0.41
N LEU A 37 -19.48 -4.29 -0.78
CA LEU A 37 -19.87 -3.65 -2.04
C LEU A 37 -21.28 -4.10 -2.45
N ASP A 38 -22.17 -3.16 -2.78
CA ASP A 38 -23.51 -3.50 -3.28
C ASP A 38 -23.47 -3.97 -4.74
N LYS A 39 -22.66 -3.28 -5.55
CA LYS A 39 -22.55 -3.51 -7.00
C LYS A 39 -22.12 -4.95 -7.30
N LYS A 40 -22.70 -5.55 -8.34
CA LYS A 40 -22.27 -6.86 -8.85
C LYS A 40 -20.79 -6.79 -9.26
N VAL A 41 -19.96 -7.67 -8.73
CA VAL A 41 -18.54 -7.80 -9.08
C VAL A 41 -18.38 -8.96 -10.06
N THR A 42 -17.66 -8.75 -11.15
CA THR A 42 -17.41 -9.77 -12.19
C THR A 42 -16.02 -9.53 -12.77
N ILE A 43 -15.36 -10.58 -13.26
CA ILE A 43 -14.00 -10.50 -13.83
C ILE A 43 -13.92 -9.44 -14.94
N THR A 44 -14.92 -9.40 -15.83
CA THR A 44 -14.99 -8.39 -16.90
C THR A 44 -15.04 -6.96 -16.37
N LYS A 45 -15.69 -6.72 -15.22
CA LYS A 45 -15.74 -5.38 -14.62
C LYS A 45 -14.39 -4.90 -14.13
N PHE A 46 -13.52 -5.80 -13.66
CA PHE A 46 -12.14 -5.44 -13.34
C PHE A 46 -11.39 -5.00 -14.59
N ARG A 47 -11.58 -5.70 -15.71
CA ARG A 47 -11.01 -5.31 -17.00
C ARG A 47 -11.51 -3.93 -17.44
N HIS A 48 -12.82 -3.68 -17.38
CA HIS A 48 -13.41 -2.37 -17.71
C HIS A 48 -12.87 -1.27 -16.79
N SER A 49 -12.87 -1.49 -15.48
CA SER A 49 -12.37 -0.54 -14.50
C SER A 49 -10.90 -0.18 -14.75
N ARG A 50 -10.07 -1.19 -15.04
CA ARG A 50 -8.66 -0.97 -15.38
C ARG A 50 -8.49 -0.21 -16.69
N ALA A 51 -9.29 -0.50 -17.71
CA ALA A 51 -9.25 0.23 -18.98
C ALA A 51 -9.61 1.72 -18.79
N THR A 52 -10.65 2.02 -18.00
CA THR A 52 -11.01 3.40 -17.65
C THR A 52 -9.90 4.09 -16.84
N ASP A 53 -9.31 3.42 -15.84
CA ASP A 53 -8.20 3.96 -15.05
C ASP A 53 -6.97 4.29 -15.90
N LEU A 54 -6.60 3.40 -16.82
CA LEU A 54 -5.49 3.63 -17.74
C LEU A 54 -5.77 4.77 -18.72
N ALA A 55 -7.01 4.86 -19.24
CA ALA A 55 -7.41 5.96 -20.11
C ALA A 55 -7.32 7.31 -19.38
N LYS A 56 -7.76 7.39 -18.11
CA LYS A 56 -7.63 8.59 -17.26
C LYS A 56 -6.18 8.97 -16.99
N LYS A 57 -5.26 8.00 -16.96
CA LYS A 57 -3.82 8.23 -16.79
C LYS A 57 -3.11 8.64 -18.08
N GLY A 58 -3.84 8.90 -19.16
CA GLY A 58 -3.27 9.39 -20.42
C GLY A 58 -2.82 8.30 -21.39
N PHE A 59 -3.25 7.05 -21.23
CA PHE A 59 -2.92 6.01 -22.21
C PHE A 59 -3.56 6.32 -23.58
N THR A 60 -2.75 6.18 -24.64
CA THR A 60 -3.22 6.27 -26.02
C THR A 60 -4.01 5.02 -26.43
N SER A 61 -4.79 5.13 -27.51
CA SER A 61 -5.58 4.00 -28.05
C SER A 61 -4.68 2.79 -28.37
N SER A 62 -3.54 3.02 -29.02
CA SER A 62 -2.58 1.95 -29.36
C SER A 62 -1.97 1.27 -28.13
N GLN A 63 -1.62 2.04 -27.10
CA GLN A 63 -1.11 1.51 -25.83
C GLN A 63 -2.19 0.69 -25.10
N LEU A 64 -3.43 1.16 -25.07
CA LEU A 64 -4.55 0.41 -24.50
C LEU A 64 -4.79 -0.90 -25.24
N CYS A 65 -4.75 -0.89 -26.58
CA CYS A 65 -4.86 -2.12 -27.36
C CYS A 65 -3.76 -3.12 -27.00
N SER A 66 -2.51 -2.68 -26.95
CA SER A 66 -1.39 -3.56 -26.61
C SER A 66 -1.50 -4.09 -25.17
N TRP A 67 -1.89 -3.24 -24.22
CA TRP A 67 -1.94 -3.61 -22.80
C TRP A 67 -3.09 -4.56 -22.49
N LEU A 68 -4.26 -4.31 -23.07
CA LEU A 68 -5.46 -5.09 -22.83
C LEU A 68 -5.58 -6.28 -23.80
N GLY A 69 -4.75 -6.36 -24.83
CA GLY A 69 -4.80 -7.43 -25.84
C GLY A 69 -5.94 -7.26 -26.84
N TRP A 70 -6.28 -6.02 -27.20
CA TRP A 70 -7.12 -5.75 -28.37
C TRP A 70 -6.25 -5.61 -29.62
N VAL A 71 -6.88 -5.82 -30.78
CA VAL A 71 -6.24 -5.58 -32.07
C VAL A 71 -5.91 -4.09 -32.21
N GLN A 72 -4.74 -3.78 -32.77
CA GLN A 72 -4.35 -2.40 -33.06
C GLN A 72 -5.36 -1.78 -34.05
N GLY A 73 -5.83 -0.57 -33.76
CA GLY A 73 -6.89 0.08 -34.55
C GLY A 73 -8.32 -0.35 -34.20
N SER A 74 -8.54 -1.15 -33.15
CA SER A 74 -9.88 -1.44 -32.65
C SER A 74 -10.58 -0.16 -32.13
N ASP A 75 -11.91 -0.11 -32.25
CA ASP A 75 -12.73 0.95 -31.65
C ASP A 75 -12.92 0.81 -30.13
N MET A 76 -12.54 -0.34 -29.55
CA MET A 76 -12.71 -0.62 -28.12
C MET A 76 -12.07 0.41 -27.18
N PRO A 77 -10.85 0.92 -27.40
CA PRO A 77 -10.26 1.96 -26.57
C PRO A 77 -11.04 3.27 -26.56
N GLN A 78 -11.74 3.61 -27.66
CA GLN A 78 -12.48 4.87 -27.77
C GLN A 78 -13.54 4.99 -26.69
N VAL A 79 -14.18 3.88 -26.33
CA VAL A 79 -15.16 3.80 -25.24
C VAL A 79 -14.57 4.33 -23.91
N TYR A 80 -13.32 4.04 -23.62
CA TYR A 80 -12.69 4.44 -22.36
C TYR A 80 -12.04 5.80 -22.44
N ILE A 81 -11.49 6.16 -23.61
CA ILE A 81 -10.87 7.46 -23.85
C ILE A 81 -11.90 8.57 -23.78
N HIS A 82 -13.09 8.38 -24.34
CA HIS A 82 -14.17 9.37 -24.23
C HIS A 82 -14.62 9.55 -22.77
N LEU A 83 -14.69 8.45 -22.00
CA LEU A 83 -15.12 8.44 -20.59
C LEU A 83 -14.06 9.02 -19.65
N ALA A 84 -12.79 8.86 -20.01
CA ALA A 84 -11.69 9.53 -19.36
C ALA A 84 -11.72 11.05 -19.58
N GLY A 85 -12.58 11.53 -20.50
CA GLY A 85 -12.80 12.94 -20.76
C GLY A 85 -11.46 13.61 -20.98
N ARG A 86 -10.65 13.08 -21.92
CA ARG A 86 -9.32 13.62 -22.17
C ARG A 86 -9.49 15.12 -22.36
N ASP A 87 -8.96 15.85 -21.39
CA ASP A 87 -9.18 17.28 -21.20
C ASP A 87 -8.62 18.02 -22.40
N VAL A 88 -9.38 18.06 -23.50
CA VAL A 88 -9.06 18.94 -24.63
C VAL A 88 -8.94 20.35 -24.09
N ASP A 89 -9.80 20.68 -23.12
CA ASP A 89 -9.78 21.94 -22.39
C ASP A 89 -8.48 22.12 -21.59
N ASP A 90 -7.97 21.13 -20.86
CA ASP A 90 -6.71 21.31 -20.10
C ASP A 90 -5.47 21.27 -21.00
N ALA A 91 -5.48 20.49 -22.08
CA ALA A 91 -4.45 20.53 -23.11
C ALA A 91 -4.45 21.89 -23.83
N TYR A 92 -5.63 22.45 -24.10
CA TYR A 92 -5.81 23.77 -24.70
C TYR A 92 -5.40 24.89 -23.73
N LYS A 93 -5.79 24.82 -22.45
CA LYS A 93 -5.32 25.71 -21.39
C LYS A 93 -3.80 25.69 -21.24
N LYS A 94 -3.16 24.51 -21.31
CA LYS A 94 -1.69 24.36 -21.33
C LYS A 94 -1.05 25.06 -22.54
N ILE A 95 -1.62 24.94 -23.73
CA ILE A 95 -1.15 25.67 -24.94
C ILE A 95 -1.27 27.18 -24.75
N HIS A 96 -2.29 27.64 -24.01
CA HIS A 96 -2.55 29.05 -23.73
C HIS A 96 -1.90 29.56 -22.42
N GLY A 97 -1.02 28.77 -21.79
CA GLY A 97 -0.27 29.18 -20.60
C GLY A 97 -1.09 29.27 -19.31
N ILE A 98 -2.29 28.71 -19.28
CA ILE A 98 -3.14 28.61 -18.10
C ILE A 98 -2.83 27.27 -17.44
N GLU A 99 -1.80 27.26 -16.58
CA GLU A 99 -1.47 26.07 -15.78
C GLU A 99 -2.46 25.97 -14.61
N GLU A 100 -3.52 25.19 -14.79
CA GLU A 100 -4.23 24.66 -13.64
C GLU A 100 -3.29 23.68 -12.92
N LYS A 101 -2.98 23.96 -11.65
CA LYS A 101 -2.28 23.03 -10.79
C LYS A 101 -3.15 21.78 -10.67
N GLU A 102 -2.85 20.76 -11.49
CA GLU A 102 -3.37 19.42 -11.26
C GLU A 102 -3.10 19.10 -9.79
N GLU A 103 -4.16 18.82 -9.01
CA GLU A 103 -4.03 18.23 -7.69
C GLU A 103 -3.26 16.92 -7.88
N ASN A 104 -1.94 17.00 -7.69
CA ASN A 104 -1.03 15.89 -7.83
C ASN A 104 -1.29 14.96 -6.65
N LYS A 105 -2.38 14.19 -6.72
CA LYS A 105 -2.70 13.15 -5.77
C LYS A 105 -1.60 12.12 -5.90
N GLU A 106 -0.62 12.21 -5.02
CA GLU A 106 0.47 11.25 -4.97
C GLU A 106 -0.11 9.83 -5.05
N PRO A 107 0.44 8.97 -5.91
CA PRO A 107 -0.07 7.64 -6.12
C PRO A 107 -0.02 6.85 -4.80
N GLN A 108 -1.19 6.66 -4.19
CA GLN A 108 -1.38 6.07 -2.86
C GLN A 108 -0.78 4.65 -2.70
N MET A 109 -0.55 3.95 -3.81
CA MET A 109 -0.10 2.55 -3.86
C MET A 109 1.26 2.39 -4.53
N THR A 110 2.19 3.30 -4.28
CA THR A 110 3.60 3.10 -4.66
C THR A 110 4.35 2.30 -3.61
N PRO A 111 5.31 1.45 -4.03
CA PRO A 111 6.23 0.84 -3.10
C PRO A 111 7.04 1.91 -2.35
N ARG A 112 7.22 1.71 -1.05
CA ARG A 112 7.98 2.62 -0.18
C ARG A 112 9.41 2.15 -0.04
N THR A 113 10.29 3.11 0.25
CA THR A 113 11.68 2.83 0.63
C THR A 113 11.81 2.94 2.13
N CYS A 114 12.52 2.00 2.77
CA CYS A 114 12.80 2.10 4.20
C CYS A 114 13.80 3.22 4.47
N VAL A 115 13.46 4.14 5.37
CA VAL A 115 14.35 5.24 5.78
C VAL A 115 15.57 4.76 6.57
N LYS A 116 15.48 3.61 7.26
CA LYS A 116 16.55 3.11 8.13
C LYS A 116 17.58 2.28 7.38
N CYS A 117 17.14 1.26 6.64
CA CYS A 117 18.04 0.33 5.96
C CYS A 117 18.09 0.48 4.44
N GLY A 118 17.32 1.42 3.87
CA GLY A 118 17.30 1.66 2.42
C GLY A 118 16.63 0.57 1.58
N TYR A 119 16.02 -0.46 2.20
CA TYR A 119 15.32 -1.51 1.46
C TYR A 119 14.19 -0.93 0.61
N LYS A 120 14.25 -1.18 -0.70
CA LYS A 120 13.29 -0.70 -1.71
C LYS A 120 12.13 -1.68 -1.87
N GLU A 121 11.12 -1.29 -2.63
CA GLU A 121 9.99 -2.18 -3.01
C GLU A 121 9.13 -2.68 -1.84
N ILE A 122 9.06 -1.93 -0.75
CA ILE A 122 8.17 -2.32 0.36
C ILE A 122 6.73 -2.08 -0.07
N PRO A 123 5.84 -3.10 -0.02
CA PRO A 123 4.44 -2.91 -0.36
C PRO A 123 3.80 -1.82 0.51
N PRO A 124 2.97 -0.93 -0.06
CA PRO A 124 2.33 0.17 0.68
C PRO A 124 1.41 -0.32 1.81
N THR A 125 1.01 -1.59 1.79
CA THR A 125 0.18 -2.24 2.80
C THR A 125 0.95 -2.72 4.04
N LYS A 126 2.29 -2.75 3.99
CA LYS A 126 3.12 -3.15 5.14
C LYS A 126 3.50 -1.92 5.95
N ASP A 127 3.19 -1.96 7.23
CA ASP A 127 3.61 -0.94 8.21
C ASP A 127 5.04 -1.17 8.74
N ILE A 128 5.60 -2.36 8.50
CA ILE A 128 6.90 -2.80 9.03
C ILE A 128 7.80 -3.24 7.89
N CYS A 129 9.06 -2.81 7.93
CA CYS A 129 10.08 -3.23 6.98
C CYS A 129 10.39 -4.74 7.13
N PRO A 130 10.32 -5.54 6.05
CA PRO A 130 10.62 -6.97 6.11
C PRO A 130 12.10 -7.28 6.37
N ASN A 131 13.00 -6.32 6.14
CA ASN A 131 14.44 -6.52 6.30
C ASN A 131 14.93 -6.12 7.71
N CYS A 132 14.66 -4.88 8.13
CA CYS A 132 15.17 -4.34 9.41
C CYS A 132 14.11 -4.23 10.51
N MET A 133 12.90 -4.74 10.27
CA MET A 133 11.76 -4.73 11.21
C MET A 133 11.36 -3.35 11.74
N THR A 134 11.83 -2.27 11.10
CA THR A 134 11.52 -0.90 11.52
C THR A 134 10.16 -0.50 10.98
N LEU A 135 9.39 0.25 11.76
CA LEU A 135 8.12 0.82 11.33
C LEU A 135 8.34 1.77 10.14
N LEU A 136 7.39 1.86 9.23
CA LEU A 136 7.48 2.71 8.03
C LEU A 136 6.75 4.04 8.21
N ASN A 137 5.80 4.07 9.14
CA ASN A 137 5.05 5.26 9.51
C ASN A 137 5.83 6.07 10.55
N GLU A 138 6.12 7.32 10.22
CA GLU A 138 6.89 8.25 11.04
C GLU A 138 6.21 8.55 12.37
N ASN A 139 4.92 8.90 12.37
CA ASN A 139 4.16 9.15 13.60
C ASN A 139 4.15 7.93 14.54
N LYS A 140 4.07 6.72 13.97
CA LYS A 140 4.13 5.49 14.78
C LYS A 140 5.53 5.23 15.35
N ARG A 141 6.60 5.64 14.66
CA ARG A 141 7.98 5.55 15.18
C ARG A 141 8.17 6.52 16.34
N ASN A 142 7.85 7.80 16.13
CA ASN A 142 8.08 8.84 17.14
C ASN A 142 7.31 8.52 18.43
N ASN A 143 6.04 8.10 18.32
CA ASN A 143 5.26 7.65 19.48
C ASN A 143 5.86 6.45 20.23
N LEU A 144 6.63 5.59 19.56
CA LEU A 144 7.30 4.46 20.17
C LEU A 144 8.61 4.87 20.84
N GLU A 145 9.33 5.80 20.23
CA GLU A 145 10.54 6.41 20.81
C GLU A 145 10.19 7.22 22.06
N GLU A 146 9.17 8.09 22.01
CA GLU A 146 8.65 8.81 23.19
C GLU A 146 8.22 7.87 24.32
N LYS A 147 7.53 6.78 23.98
CA LYS A 147 7.14 5.77 24.98
C LYS A 147 8.35 5.05 25.59
N ALA A 148 9.40 4.81 24.81
CA ALA A 148 10.62 4.20 25.32
C ALA A 148 11.34 5.14 26.30
N GLU A 149 11.41 6.43 25.97
CA GLU A 149 11.97 7.47 26.85
C GLU A 149 11.20 7.60 28.17
N LEU A 150 9.86 7.61 28.11
CA LEU A 150 8.99 7.59 29.29
C LEU A 150 9.24 6.37 30.18
N ILE A 151 9.46 5.19 29.59
CA ILE A 151 9.77 3.97 30.34
C ILE A 151 11.13 4.08 31.04
N GLU A 152 12.12 4.71 30.42
CA GLU A 152 13.43 4.95 31.06
C GLU A 152 13.31 5.91 32.24
N GLN A 153 12.57 7.01 32.09
CA GLN A 153 12.31 7.96 33.18
C GLN A 153 11.60 7.29 34.36
N ILE A 154 10.61 6.43 34.10
CA ILE A 154 9.90 5.68 35.16
C ILE A 154 10.88 4.75 35.91
N LYS A 155 11.79 4.07 35.21
CA LYS A 155 12.79 3.20 35.84
C LYS A 155 13.76 3.97 36.75
N GLU A 156 14.11 5.20 36.40
CA GLU A 156 14.95 6.05 37.25
C GLU A 156 14.20 6.47 38.52
N ILE A 157 12.95 6.89 38.37
CA ILE A 157 12.08 7.24 39.52
C ILE A 157 11.89 6.04 40.44
N ASP A 158 11.64 4.84 39.90
CA ASP A 158 11.50 3.62 40.70
C ASP A 158 12.76 3.31 41.52
N LYS A 159 13.96 3.54 40.96
CA LYS A 159 15.22 3.37 41.70
C LYS A 159 15.32 4.35 42.87
N GLU A 160 14.98 5.62 42.66
CA GLU A 160 15.00 6.63 43.73
C GLU A 160 13.99 6.32 44.83
N VAL A 161 12.79 5.84 44.48
CA VAL A 161 11.75 5.45 45.43
C VAL A 161 12.21 4.26 46.26
N ILE A 162 12.79 3.23 45.63
CA ILE A 162 13.36 2.07 46.34
C ILE A 162 14.45 2.50 47.33
N GLU A 163 15.29 3.45 46.95
CA GLU A 163 16.38 3.93 47.79
C GLU A 163 15.89 4.76 48.99
N LYS A 164 14.82 5.54 48.81
CA LYS A 164 14.14 6.26 49.89
C LYS A 164 13.42 5.31 50.85
N LEU A 165 12.74 4.26 50.36
CA LEU A 165 12.08 3.26 51.19
C LEU A 165 13.08 2.50 52.09
N LYS A 166 14.24 2.10 51.55
CA LYS A 166 15.32 1.47 52.34
C LYS A 166 15.83 2.36 53.49
N LYS A 167 15.82 3.69 53.31
CA LYS A 167 16.23 4.65 54.35
C LYS A 167 15.16 4.81 55.44
N ILE A 168 13.88 4.65 55.09
CA ILE A 168 12.76 4.70 56.04
C ILE A 168 12.74 3.42 56.90
N ASP A 169 12.94 2.24 56.31
CA ASP A 169 13.01 0.98 57.05
C ASP A 169 14.14 0.98 58.08
N LYS A 170 15.33 1.49 57.72
CA LYS A 170 16.46 1.65 58.66
C LYS A 170 16.14 2.57 59.84
N LYS A 171 15.48 3.71 59.58
CA LYS A 171 15.08 4.66 60.63
C LYS A 171 13.98 4.13 61.55
N THR A 172 13.19 3.17 61.09
CA THR A 172 12.09 2.57 61.86
C THR A 172 12.61 1.45 62.77
N LEU A 173 13.66 0.74 62.36
CA LEU A 173 14.37 -0.26 63.17
C LEU A 173 15.27 0.34 64.27
N GLU A 174 15.78 1.56 64.11
CA GLU A 174 16.60 2.25 65.13
C GLU A 174 15.78 2.97 66.22
N LYS A 175 14.45 3.03 66.07
CA LYS A 175 13.52 3.70 67.00
C LYS A 175 12.66 2.73 67.83
N SER A 176 12.86 1.42 67.65
CA SER A 176 12.21 0.36 68.42
C SER A 176 13.22 -0.38 69.29
#